data_AF-A0A9P7VLN4-F1
#
_entry.id   AF-A0A9P7VLN4-F1
#
_cell.length_a   1.000
_cell.length_b   1.000
_cell.length_c   1.000
_cell.angle_alpha   90.00
_cell.angle_beta   90.00
_cell.angle_gamma   90.00
#
_symmetry.space_group_name_H-M   'P 1'
#
loop_
_entity.id
_entity.type
_entity.pdbx_description
1 polymer ?
#
loop_
_entity_poly.entity_id
_entity_poly.type
_entity_poly.pdbx_seq_one_letter_code
_entity_poly.pdbx_strand_id
1 'polypeptide(L)'
;MDFSLLENSLSNTVLVLPDGTPAYHIDTPFKWFGATTTIKKIIGSTSSDMAVIQINGWDASVVQVWGRDVCPQRTGIFSTSESWVGADNQPYKWKLDMGELYLVKNDGSHALIANFDNGSIGIFSKPRPPKLTITPEGLAIADEIVATFIYMGQKRERRRRHNNM
;
A
#
# COMPACT_ATOMS: atom_id res chain seq x y z
N MET A 1 -11.84 2.70 -8.53
CA MET A 1 -12.13 1.64 -7.54
C MET A 1 -11.59 2.12 -6.23
N ASP A 2 -12.43 2.07 -5.20
CA ASP A 2 -12.20 2.80 -3.98
C ASP A 2 -12.23 1.81 -2.83
N PHE A 3 -11.26 1.92 -1.93
CA PHE A 3 -11.16 1.10 -0.74
C PHE A 3 -11.13 1.99 0.49
N SER A 4 -11.95 1.67 1.47
CA SER A 4 -11.86 2.24 2.82
C SER A 4 -11.19 1.25 3.75
N LEU A 5 -10.40 1.77 4.69
CA LEU A 5 -9.81 0.96 5.74
C LEU A 5 -10.80 0.90 6.90
N LEU A 6 -11.09 -0.30 7.42
CA LEU A 6 -11.91 -0.43 8.64
C LEU A 6 -11.17 0.10 9.88
N GLU A 7 -9.85 -0.09 9.92
CA GLU A 7 -8.99 0.39 10.99
C GLU A 7 -7.97 1.39 10.47
N ASN A 8 -7.55 2.34 11.31
CA ASN A 8 -6.49 3.30 10.99
C ASN A 8 -5.08 2.68 10.97
N SER A 9 -4.96 1.36 11.10
CA SER A 9 -3.70 0.62 11.06
C SER A 9 -3.51 -0.06 9.72
N LEU A 10 -2.32 0.05 9.13
CA LEU A 10 -1.94 -0.69 7.91
C LEU A 10 -1.30 -2.05 8.20
N SER A 11 -1.23 -2.45 9.47
CA SER A 11 -0.62 -3.72 9.88
C SER A 11 -1.66 -4.83 10.04
N ASN A 12 -2.82 -4.51 10.60
CA ASN A 12 -3.92 -5.45 10.75
C ASN A 12 -5.19 -4.66 10.41
N THR A 13 -5.78 -4.93 9.25
CA THR A 13 -6.98 -4.21 8.79
C THR A 13 -7.64 -4.93 7.63
N VAL A 14 -8.87 -4.53 7.33
CA VAL A 14 -9.61 -4.98 6.15
C VAL A 14 -9.84 -3.78 5.24
N LEU A 15 -9.52 -3.95 3.97
CA LEU A 15 -9.92 -3.03 2.91
C LEU A 15 -11.30 -3.44 2.41
N VAL A 16 -12.25 -2.52 2.53
CA VAL A 16 -13.64 -2.72 2.09
C VAL A 16 -13.94 -1.84 0.89
N LEU A 17 -14.78 -2.36 0.00
CA LEU A 17 -15.39 -1.61 -1.09
C LEU A 17 -16.43 -0.61 -0.56
N PRO A 18 -16.91 0.34 -1.39
CA PRO A 18 -17.85 1.37 -0.96
C PRO A 18 -19.21 0.83 -0.48
N ASP A 19 -19.57 -0.38 -0.91
CA ASP A 19 -20.77 -1.11 -0.48
C ASP A 19 -20.59 -1.84 0.86
N GLY A 20 -19.39 -1.78 1.46
CA GLY A 20 -19.03 -2.49 2.68
C GLY A 20 -18.49 -3.90 2.46
N THR A 21 -18.42 -4.38 1.22
CA THR A 21 -17.91 -5.73 0.91
C THR A 21 -16.40 -5.81 1.19
N PRO A 22 -15.91 -6.79 1.97
CA PRO A 22 -14.48 -6.96 2.21
C PRO A 22 -13.77 -7.44 0.93
N ALA A 23 -12.69 -6.75 0.55
CA ALA A 23 -11.88 -7.07 -0.63
C ALA A 23 -10.51 -7.64 -0.28
N TYR A 24 -9.87 -7.10 0.77
CA TYR A 24 -8.57 -7.58 1.22
C TYR A 24 -8.49 -7.64 2.74
N HIS A 25 -7.85 -8.69 3.25
CA HIS A 25 -7.52 -8.83 4.67
C HIS A 25 -6.01 -8.77 4.84
N ILE A 26 -5.52 -7.83 5.64
CA ILE A 26 -4.11 -7.61 5.93
C ILE A 26 -3.84 -8.10 7.34
N ASP A 27 -2.85 -8.98 7.47
CA ASP A 27 -2.40 -9.53 8.75
C ASP A 27 -0.88 -9.40 8.88
N THR A 28 -0.44 -8.69 9.91
CA THR A 28 0.95 -8.59 10.33
C THR A 28 1.04 -9.12 11.76
N PRO A 29 1.50 -10.36 11.98
CA PRO A 29 1.67 -10.90 13.31
C PRO A 29 2.70 -10.07 14.08
N PHE A 30 2.40 -9.80 15.35
CA PHE A 30 3.31 -9.06 16.23
C PHE A 30 4.57 -9.91 16.48
N LYS A 31 5.72 -9.47 15.93
CA LYS A 31 7.03 -10.07 16.16
C LYS A 31 8.06 -8.98 16.43
N TRP A 32 8.99 -9.24 17.35
CA TRP A 32 10.09 -8.33 17.70
C TRP A 32 11.06 -8.09 16.52
N PHE A 33 11.24 -9.06 15.63
CA PHE A 33 12.03 -8.92 14.39
C PHE A 33 11.39 -9.68 13.23
N GLY A 34 11.55 -9.19 12.00
CA GLY A 34 11.20 -9.93 10.77
C GLY A 34 9.70 -10.20 10.57
N ALA A 35 8.80 -9.34 11.08
CA ALA A 35 7.37 -9.50 10.85
C ALA A 35 7.05 -9.55 9.35
N THR A 36 6.37 -10.63 8.95
CA THR A 36 5.90 -10.86 7.58
C THR A 36 4.43 -10.51 7.52
N THR A 37 4.07 -9.53 6.70
CA THR A 37 2.68 -9.17 6.45
C THR A 37 2.14 -10.06 5.35
N THR A 38 0.97 -10.65 5.57
CA THR A 38 0.23 -11.39 4.54
C THR A 38 -1.01 -10.60 4.13
N ILE A 39 -1.33 -10.65 2.85
CA ILE A 39 -2.55 -10.05 2.30
C ILE A 39 -3.34 -11.14 1.61
N LYS A 40 -4.58 -11.34 2.07
CA LYS A 40 -5.53 -12.25 1.43
C LYS A 40 -6.51 -11.46 0.60
N LYS A 41 -6.76 -11.91 -0.63
CA LYS A 41 -7.82 -11.37 -1.49
C LYS A 41 -9.10 -12.14 -1.23
N ILE A 42 -10.21 -11.43 -1.07
CA ILE A 42 -11.53 -11.98 -0.79
C ILE A 42 -12.39 -11.82 -2.03
N ILE A 43 -12.97 -12.93 -2.50
CA ILE A 43 -13.89 -12.95 -3.65
C ILE A 43 -15.08 -13.82 -3.25
N GLY A 44 -16.24 -13.19 -3.05
CA GLY A 44 -17.42 -13.86 -2.51
C GLY A 44 -17.14 -14.47 -1.14
N SER A 45 -17.32 -15.78 -1.00
CA SER A 45 -17.02 -16.54 0.23
C SER A 45 -15.62 -17.13 0.27
N THR A 46 -14.78 -16.87 -0.75
CA THR A 46 -13.43 -17.45 -0.86
C THR A 46 -12.36 -16.43 -0.48
N SER A 47 -11.29 -16.92 0.14
CA SER A 47 -10.10 -16.12 0.46
C SER A 47 -8.84 -16.83 -0.02
N SER A 48 -7.98 -16.12 -0.73
CA SER A 48 -6.72 -16.65 -1.27
C SER A 48 -5.54 -15.80 -0.82
N ASP A 49 -4.43 -16.45 -0.49
CA ASP A 49 -3.17 -15.75 -0.22
C ASP A 49 -2.70 -15.05 -1.50
N MET A 50 -2.72 -13.72 -1.47
CA MET A 50 -2.46 -12.87 -2.64
C MET A 50 -1.04 -12.31 -2.59
N ALA A 51 -0.62 -11.78 -1.44
CA ALA A 51 0.66 -11.10 -1.32
C ALA A 51 1.35 -11.33 0.01
N VAL A 52 2.68 -11.23 -0.04
CA VAL A 52 3.58 -11.32 1.11
C VAL A 52 4.50 -10.12 1.10
N ILE A 53 4.61 -9.44 2.25
CA ILE A 53 5.50 -8.30 2.45
C ILE A 53 6.43 -8.59 3.62
N GLN A 54 7.73 -8.45 3.38
CA GLN A 54 8.75 -8.52 4.41
C GLN A 54 9.60 -7.25 4.34
N ILE A 55 9.50 -6.42 5.39
CA ILE A 55 10.30 -5.20 5.47
C ILE A 55 11.53 -5.53 6.32
N ASN A 56 12.69 -5.54 5.67
CA ASN A 56 13.98 -5.80 6.30
C ASN A 56 14.76 -4.49 6.45
N GLY A 57 15.51 -4.36 7.56
CA GLY A 57 16.35 -3.19 7.84
C GLY A 57 17.80 -3.35 7.36
N TRP A 58 18.25 -4.58 7.20
CA TRP A 58 19.62 -4.94 6.83
C TRP A 58 19.68 -5.60 5.45
N ASP A 59 18.72 -6.46 5.15
CA ASP A 59 18.53 -7.09 3.84
C ASP A 59 17.54 -6.32 2.96
N ALA A 60 17.48 -6.70 1.68
CA ALA A 60 16.43 -6.24 0.78
C ALA A 60 15.04 -6.59 1.35
N SER A 61 14.12 -5.63 1.26
CA SER A 61 12.71 -5.91 1.52
C SER A 61 12.13 -6.74 0.38
N VAL A 62 11.05 -7.48 0.66
CA VAL A 62 10.35 -8.33 -0.30
C VAL A 62 8.89 -7.89 -0.36
N VAL A 63 8.36 -7.75 -1.57
CA VAL A 63 6.92 -7.61 -1.83
C VAL A 63 6.59 -8.54 -2.99
N GLN A 64 5.87 -9.61 -2.72
CA GLN A 64 5.43 -10.55 -3.74
C GLN A 64 3.93 -10.53 -3.88
N VAL A 65 3.43 -10.54 -5.12
CA VAL A 65 2.01 -10.58 -5.47
C VAL A 65 1.81 -11.70 -6.47
N TRP A 66 1.00 -12.69 -6.13
CA TRP A 66 0.80 -13.90 -6.95
C TRP A 66 2.12 -14.57 -7.38
N GLY A 67 3.12 -14.56 -6.50
CA GLY A 67 4.47 -15.10 -6.74
C GLY A 67 5.40 -14.19 -7.55
N ARG A 68 4.93 -13.05 -8.07
CA ARG A 68 5.74 -12.06 -8.77
C ARG A 68 6.36 -11.07 -7.79
N ASP A 69 7.67 -10.81 -7.90
CA ASP A 69 8.32 -9.75 -7.13
C ASP A 69 7.97 -8.38 -7.70
N VAL A 70 7.42 -7.53 -6.84
CA VAL A 70 6.98 -6.16 -7.14
C VAL A 70 7.56 -5.15 -6.15
N CYS A 71 8.62 -5.53 -5.42
CA CYS A 71 9.18 -4.71 -4.36
C CYS A 71 9.62 -3.32 -4.87
N PRO A 72 8.99 -2.23 -4.40
CA PRO A 72 9.40 -0.89 -4.76
C PRO A 72 10.82 -0.59 -4.30
N GLN A 73 11.59 0.01 -5.20
CA GLN A 73 12.99 0.39 -4.99
C GLN A 73 13.12 1.90 -4.91
N ARG A 74 13.97 2.40 -4.02
CA ARG A 74 14.21 3.85 -3.88
C ARG A 74 14.79 4.43 -5.18
N THR A 75 14.21 5.55 -5.61
CA THR A 75 14.68 6.26 -6.81
C THR A 75 15.85 7.22 -6.56
N GLY A 76 16.35 7.33 -5.32
CA GLY A 76 17.48 8.18 -4.95
C GLY A 76 17.77 8.19 -3.44
N ILE A 77 18.95 8.69 -3.04
CA ILE A 77 19.48 8.60 -1.67
C ILE A 77 18.65 9.39 -0.65
N PHE A 78 18.08 10.53 -1.06
CA PHE A 78 17.22 11.38 -0.21
C PHE A 78 15.74 11.28 -0.59
N SER A 79 15.38 10.40 -1.53
CA SER A 79 14.00 10.29 -2.00
C SER A 79 13.16 9.42 -1.09
N THR A 80 11.99 9.92 -0.73
CA THR A 80 10.90 9.13 -0.14
C THR A 80 10.13 8.33 -1.18
N SER A 81 10.41 8.55 -2.47
CA SER A 81 9.73 7.90 -3.58
C SER A 81 10.39 6.58 -3.96
N GLU A 82 9.54 5.58 -4.24
CA GLU A 82 9.98 4.23 -4.60
C GLU A 82 9.24 3.79 -5.87
N SER A 83 9.94 3.12 -6.79
CA SER A 83 9.43 2.71 -8.11
C SER A 83 9.52 1.21 -8.32
N TRP A 84 8.64 0.69 -9.16
CA TRP A 84 8.61 -0.71 -9.58
C TRP A 84 8.01 -0.83 -10.98
N VAL A 85 8.00 -2.05 -11.53
CA VAL A 85 7.35 -2.38 -12.81
C VAL A 85 6.12 -3.24 -12.53
N GLY A 86 4.97 -2.82 -13.05
CA GLY A 86 3.70 -3.55 -12.93
C GLY A 86 3.64 -4.81 -13.79
N ALA A 87 2.64 -5.67 -13.56
CA ALA A 87 2.44 -6.88 -14.38
C ALA A 87 2.13 -6.56 -15.85
N ASP A 88 1.67 -5.34 -16.13
CA ASP A 88 1.45 -4.79 -17.46
C ASP A 88 2.72 -4.26 -18.14
N ASN A 89 3.89 -4.50 -17.53
CA ASN A 89 5.21 -4.02 -17.96
C ASN A 89 5.35 -2.50 -17.97
N GLN A 90 4.49 -1.76 -17.27
CA GLN A 90 4.60 -0.31 -17.14
C GLN A 90 5.38 0.08 -15.88
N PRO A 91 6.21 1.13 -15.94
CA PRO A 91 6.93 1.62 -14.77
C PRO A 91 6.02 2.53 -13.93
N TYR A 92 6.06 2.35 -12.60
CA TYR A 92 5.27 3.11 -11.65
C TYR A 92 6.13 3.66 -10.51
N LYS A 93 5.66 4.72 -9.87
CA LYS A 93 6.36 5.40 -8.77
C LYS A 93 5.41 5.89 -7.69
N TRP A 94 5.58 5.37 -6.47
CA TRP A 94 4.98 5.95 -5.27
C TRP A 94 5.71 7.25 -4.94
N LYS A 95 4.94 8.31 -4.70
CA LYS A 95 5.40 9.60 -4.21
C LYS A 95 4.76 9.89 -2.85
N LEU A 96 5.53 10.52 -1.98
CA LEU A 96 5.07 11.02 -0.69
C LEU A 96 5.29 12.54 -0.69
N ASP A 97 4.22 13.31 -0.76
CA ASP A 97 4.26 14.77 -0.78
C ASP A 97 3.25 15.34 0.21
N MET A 98 3.67 16.33 0.99
CA MET A 98 2.86 16.96 2.06
C MET A 98 2.07 16.00 2.96
N GLY A 99 2.54 14.75 3.10
CA GLY A 99 1.91 13.71 3.90
C GLY A 99 0.95 12.77 3.15
N GLU A 100 0.61 13.09 1.91
CA GLU A 100 -0.19 12.29 0.99
C GLU A 100 0.68 11.26 0.25
N LEU A 101 0.17 10.04 0.11
CA LEU A 101 0.83 8.95 -0.57
C LEU A 101 0.06 8.63 -1.85
N TYR A 102 0.70 8.82 -3.00
CA TYR A 102 0.04 8.64 -4.30
C TYR A 102 0.98 7.96 -5.29
N LEU A 103 0.37 7.28 -6.25
CA LEU A 103 1.03 6.50 -7.27
C LEU A 103 0.87 7.18 -8.62
N VAL A 104 1.97 7.31 -9.35
CA VAL A 104 1.96 7.80 -10.74
C VAL A 104 2.64 6.82 -11.69
N LYS A 105 2.30 6.91 -12.99
CA LYS A 105 3.14 6.36 -14.05
C LYS A 105 4.51 7.02 -14.05
N ASN A 106 5.54 6.22 -14.31
CA ASN A 106 6.95 6.64 -14.35
C ASN A 106 7.52 6.51 -15.78
N ASP A 107 6.68 6.76 -16.78
CA ASP A 107 6.97 6.80 -18.22
C ASP A 107 7.20 8.24 -18.74
N GLY A 108 7.25 9.22 -17.83
CA GLY A 108 7.33 10.65 -18.12
C GLY A 108 5.99 11.39 -18.11
N SER A 109 4.85 10.70 -18.23
CA SER A 109 3.52 11.33 -18.17
C SER A 109 3.16 11.81 -16.77
N HIS A 110 3.66 11.11 -15.74
CA HIS A 110 3.27 11.30 -14.34
C HIS A 110 1.76 11.21 -14.08
N ALA A 111 1.03 10.47 -14.94
CA ALA A 111 -0.40 10.25 -14.77
C ALA A 111 -0.70 9.61 -13.41
N LEU A 112 -1.71 10.12 -12.70
CA LEU A 112 -2.15 9.60 -11.40
C LEU A 112 -2.83 8.23 -11.58
N ILE A 113 -2.40 7.24 -10.81
CA ILE A 113 -2.90 5.87 -10.88
C ILE A 113 -3.63 5.49 -9.60
N ALA A 114 -3.10 5.89 -8.44
CA ALA A 114 -3.77 5.71 -7.16
C ALA A 114 -3.43 6.84 -6.19
N ASN A 115 -4.30 7.09 -5.22
CA ASN A 115 -4.10 8.08 -4.16
C ASN A 115 -4.62 7.55 -2.82
N PHE A 116 -3.86 7.75 -1.76
CA PHE A 116 -4.28 7.47 -0.39
C PHE A 116 -4.51 8.75 0.40
N ASP A 117 -5.75 8.93 0.80
CA ASP A 117 -6.18 9.95 1.75
C ASP A 117 -6.15 9.36 3.16
N ASN A 118 -5.38 9.95 4.07
CA ASN A 118 -5.29 9.51 5.47
C ASN A 118 -6.59 9.73 6.26
N GLY A 119 -7.58 10.40 5.67
CA GLY A 119 -8.82 10.76 6.35
C GLY A 119 -8.62 11.92 7.32
N SER A 120 -9.65 12.18 8.13
CA SER A 120 -9.63 13.24 9.14
C SER A 120 -10.32 12.78 10.42
N ILE A 121 -9.73 13.11 11.57
CA ILE A 121 -10.28 12.81 12.91
C ILE A 121 -11.36 13.85 13.32
N GLY A 122 -11.49 14.93 12.54
CA GLY A 122 -12.65 15.82 12.59
C GLY A 122 -12.63 16.92 13.64
N ILE A 123 -11.45 17.37 14.07
CA ILE A 123 -11.34 18.48 15.04
C ILE A 123 -11.85 19.82 14.44
N PHE A 124 -11.67 20.02 13.13
CA PHE A 124 -12.13 21.22 12.40
C PHE A 124 -12.91 20.90 11.11
N SER A 125 -13.19 19.62 10.84
CA SER A 125 -13.86 19.16 9.62
C SER A 125 -14.68 17.91 9.90
N LYS A 126 -15.50 17.46 8.94
CA LYS A 126 -16.21 16.18 9.11
C LYS A 126 -15.19 15.04 9.19
N PRO A 127 -15.31 14.11 10.15
CA PRO A 127 -14.45 12.94 10.19
C PRO A 127 -14.65 12.10 8.94
N ARG A 128 -13.54 11.64 8.34
CA ARG A 128 -13.54 10.84 7.12
C ARG A 128 -12.60 9.65 7.31
N PRO A 129 -13.02 8.42 6.97
CA PRO A 129 -12.16 7.25 7.08
C PRO A 129 -11.00 7.36 6.07
N PRO A 130 -9.83 6.75 6.37
CA PRO A 130 -8.76 6.62 5.40
C PRO A 130 -9.23 5.86 4.16
N LYS A 131 -8.80 6.33 2.97
CA LYS A 131 -9.30 5.84 1.69
C LYS A 131 -8.20 5.73 0.66
N LEU A 132 -8.07 4.55 0.05
CA LEU A 132 -7.26 4.32 -1.15
C LEU A 132 -8.16 4.38 -2.39
N THR A 133 -7.84 5.25 -3.33
CA THR A 133 -8.57 5.43 -4.59
C THR A 133 -7.67 4.99 -5.74
N ILE A 134 -8.13 4.04 -6.57
CA ILE A 134 -7.44 3.55 -7.77
C ILE A 134 -8.21 4.00 -9.01
N THR A 135 -7.54 4.64 -9.94
CA THR A 135 -8.13 5.08 -11.22
C THR A 135 -8.47 3.90 -12.14
N PRO A 136 -9.33 4.06 -13.15
CA PRO A 136 -9.62 3.01 -14.13
C PRO A 136 -8.37 2.38 -14.77
N GLU A 137 -7.35 3.19 -15.05
CA GLU A 137 -6.08 2.71 -15.63
C GLU A 137 -5.29 1.79 -14.69
N GLY A 138 -5.44 1.97 -13.36
CA GLY A 138 -4.77 1.15 -12.36
C GLY A 138 -5.48 -0.17 -12.05
N LEU A 139 -6.68 -0.41 -12.58
CA LEU A 139 -7.48 -1.58 -12.20
C LEU A 139 -6.83 -2.91 -12.62
N ALA A 140 -6.10 -2.93 -13.74
CA ALA A 140 -5.41 -4.12 -14.21
C ALA A 140 -4.32 -4.62 -13.26
N ILE A 141 -3.77 -3.72 -12.43
CA ILE A 141 -2.71 -4.01 -11.46
C ILE A 141 -3.15 -3.73 -10.02
N ALA A 142 -4.46 -3.73 -9.74
CA ALA A 142 -5.01 -3.30 -8.45
C ALA A 142 -4.42 -4.08 -7.26
N ASP A 143 -4.21 -5.39 -7.40
CA ASP A 143 -3.61 -6.25 -6.36
C ASP A 143 -2.18 -5.79 -6.01
N GLU A 144 -1.41 -5.38 -7.02
CA GLU A 144 -0.05 -4.88 -6.86
C GLU A 144 -0.04 -3.49 -6.23
N ILE A 145 -0.99 -2.63 -6.62
CA ILE A 145 -1.18 -1.33 -5.99
C ILE A 145 -1.49 -1.51 -4.50
N VAL A 146 -2.39 -2.42 -4.14
CA VAL A 146 -2.72 -2.71 -2.74
C VAL A 146 -1.50 -3.20 -1.97
N ALA A 147 -0.77 -4.19 -2.48
CA ALA A 147 0.40 -4.73 -1.79
C ALA A 147 1.51 -3.69 -1.61
N THR A 148 1.84 -2.96 -2.67
CA THR A 148 2.88 -1.93 -2.61
C THR A 148 2.46 -0.72 -1.77
N PHE A 149 1.17 -0.37 -1.74
CA PHE A 149 0.60 0.63 -0.83
C PHE A 149 0.81 0.25 0.64
N ILE A 150 0.43 -0.98 1.03
CA ILE A 150 0.61 -1.48 2.39
C ILE A 150 2.10 -1.45 2.77
N TYR A 151 2.98 -1.91 1.87
CA TYR A 151 4.42 -1.85 2.06
C TYR A 151 4.90 -0.41 2.31
N MET A 152 4.52 0.55 1.46
CA MET A 152 4.93 1.95 1.61
C MET A 152 4.44 2.56 2.92
N GLY A 153 3.19 2.27 3.31
CA GLY A 153 2.62 2.75 4.56
C GLY A 153 3.29 2.15 5.80
N GLN A 154 3.52 0.84 5.83
CA GLN A 154 4.23 0.17 6.93
C GLN A 154 5.68 0.65 7.05
N LYS A 155 6.37 0.83 5.92
CA LYS A 155 7.75 1.34 5.88
C LYS A 155 7.83 2.76 6.43
N ARG A 156 6.86 3.62 6.12
CA ARG A 156 6.74 4.99 6.67
C ARG A 156 6.56 4.97 8.18
N GLU A 157 5.67 4.12 8.68
CA GLU A 157 5.40 3.99 10.12
C GLU A 157 6.65 3.53 10.89
N ARG A 158 7.41 2.56 10.36
CA ARG A 158 8.69 2.14 10.95
C ARG A 158 9.72 3.26 11.00
N ARG A 159 9.85 4.06 9.93
CA ARG A 159 10.76 5.23 9.91
C ARG A 159 10.38 6.27 10.97
N ARG A 160 9.08 6.55 11.13
CA ARG A 160 8.59 7.49 12.15
C ARG A 160 8.92 7.03 13.57
N ARG A 161 8.73 5.75 13.87
CA ARG A 161 9.08 5.19 15.19
C ARG A 161 10.57 5.26 15.48
N HIS A 162 11.42 5.03 14.47
CA HIS A 162 12.87 5.09 14.63
C HIS A 162 13.38 6.53 14.85
N ASN A 163 12.81 7.53 14.17
CA ASN A 163 13.22 8.93 14.33
C ASN A 163 12.73 9.59 15.65
N ASN A 164 11.81 8.95 16.37
CA ASN A 164 11.26 9.45 17.63
C ASN A 164 11.93 8.80 18.88
N MET A 165 12.98 8.01 18.69
CA MET A 165 13.84 7.45 19.74
C MET A 165 15.17 8.19 19.76
#